data_AF-A0A6C0H1F5-F1
#
_entry.id   AF-A0A6C0H1F5-F1
#
_cell.length_a   1.000
_cell.length_b   1.000
_cell.length_c   1.000
_cell.angle_alpha   90.00
_cell.angle_beta   90.00
_cell.angle_gamma   90.00
#
_symmetry.space_group_name_H-M   'P 1'
#
loop_
_entity.id
_entity.type
_entity.pdbx_description
1 polymer ?
#
loop_
_entity_poly.entity_id
_entity_poly.type
_entity_poly.pdbx_seq_one_letter_code
_entity_poly.pdbx_strand_id
1 'polypeptide(L)' 'MKQKGDDYKLTAVKYYLNNDDTMDNTCKIFNCKKPSLHRWIKTYKTRKILQRKPRTALSYKVKKDQVKTALNILNAH' A
#
# COMPACT_ATOMS: atom_id res chain seq x y z
N MET A 1 -10.95 -1.74 9.11
CA MET A 1 -11.49 -1.33 7.79
C MET A 1 -10.88 -2.21 6.70
N LYS A 2 -11.70 -2.97 5.95
CA LYS A 2 -11.24 -3.87 4.88
C LYS A 2 -10.67 -3.02 3.73
N GLN A 3 -9.45 -3.31 3.31
CA GLN A 3 -8.82 -2.63 2.18
C GLN A 3 -9.39 -3.18 0.87
N LYS A 4 -9.50 -2.32 -0.15
CA LYS A 4 -9.83 -2.76 -1.50
C LYS A 4 -8.62 -3.46 -2.12
N GLY A 5 -8.87 -4.48 -2.95
CA GLY A 5 -7.83 -5.20 -3.70
C GLY A 5 -7.12 -4.30 -4.70
N ASP A 6 -5.93 -4.70 -5.14
CA ASP A 6 -5.10 -3.87 -6.01
C ASP A 6 -5.67 -3.79 -7.44
N ASP A 7 -6.24 -4.88 -7.94
CA ASP A 7 -6.92 -4.91 -9.24
C ASP A 7 -8.11 -3.94 -9.29
N TYR A 8 -8.94 -3.93 -8.25
CA TYR A 8 -10.05 -2.97 -8.14
C TYR A 8 -9.57 -1.52 -8.20
N LYS A 9 -8.48 -1.18 -7.50
CA LYS A 9 -7.92 0.18 -7.53
C LYS A 9 -7.38 0.51 -8.92
N LEU A 10 -6.74 -0.46 -9.57
CA LEU A 10 -6.17 -0.30 -10.91
C LEU A 10 -7.27 -0.06 -11.94
N THR A 11 -8.36 -0.82 -11.88
CA THR A 11 -9.51 -0.64 -12.78
C THR A 11 -10.15 0.74 -12.58
N ALA A 12 -10.36 1.17 -11.33
CA ALA A 12 -10.91 2.50 -11.05
C ALA A 12 -10.01 3.64 -11.58
N VAL A 13 -8.69 3.52 -11.41
CA VAL A 13 -7.72 4.51 -11.92
C VAL A 13 -7.68 4.50 -13.44
N LYS A 14 -7.64 3.33 -14.09
CA LYS A 14 -7.65 3.23 -15.55
C LYS A 14 -8.95 3.79 -16.14
N TYR A 15 -10.09 3.51 -15.52
CA TYR A 15 -11.37 4.08 -15.94
C TYR A 15 -11.32 5.61 -15.93
N TYR A 16 -10.88 6.22 -14.83
CA TYR A 16 -10.78 7.68 -14.75
C TYR A 16 -9.76 8.30 -15.73
N LEU A 17 -8.66 7.59 -16.03
CA LEU A 17 -7.63 8.12 -16.94
C LEU A 17 -7.96 7.93 -18.42
N ASN A 18 -8.77 6.92 -18.75
CA ASN A 18 -9.11 6.59 -20.14
C ASN A 18 -10.44 7.22 -20.58
N ASN A 19 -11.32 7.57 -19.64
CA ASN A 19 -12.57 8.27 -19.91
C ASN A 19 -12.42 9.72 -19.48
N ASP A 20 -12.97 10.65 -20.26
CA ASP A 20 -13.08 12.06 -19.87
C ASP A 20 -14.24 12.23 -18.87
N ASP A 21 -14.10 11.60 -17.70
CA ASP A 21 -15.11 11.59 -16.65
C ASP A 21 -14.59 12.29 -15.38
N THR A 22 -15.52 12.73 -14.54
CA THR A 22 -15.18 13.36 -13.28
C THR A 22 -14.84 12.32 -12.21
N MET A 23 -14.00 12.73 -11.26
CA MET A 23 -13.67 11.88 -10.11
C MET A 23 -14.93 11.48 -9.30
N ASP A 24 -15.93 12.36 -9.24
CA ASP A 24 -17.16 12.09 -8.48
C ASP A 24 -18.01 11.00 -9.15
N ASN A 25 -18.12 11.02 -10.48
CA ASN A 25 -18.81 9.98 -11.23
C ASN A 25 -18.08 8.64 -11.17
N THR A 26 -16.75 8.64 -11.37
CA THR A 26 -15.95 7.43 -11.17
C THR A 26 -16.13 6.87 -9.75
N CYS A 27 -16.17 7.74 -8.73
CA CYS A 27 -16.43 7.33 -7.36
C CYS A 27 -17.81 6.70 -7.15
N LYS A 28 -18.85 7.22 -7.82
CA LYS A 28 -20.21 6.62 -7.81
C LYS A 28 -20.21 5.22 -8.45
N ILE A 29 -19.60 5.07 -9.62
CA ILE A 29 -19.53 3.79 -10.36
C ILE A 29 -18.79 2.73 -9.55
N PHE A 30 -17.61 3.07 -9.03
CA PHE A 30 -16.80 2.12 -8.29
C PHE A 30 -17.21 2.00 -6.82
N ASN A 31 -18.12 2.83 -6.32
CA ASN A 31 -18.46 2.94 -4.90
C ASN A 31 -17.20 3.14 -4.03
N CYS A 32 -16.41 4.17 -4.36
CA CYS A 32 -15.23 4.56 -3.59
C CYS A 32 -15.28 6.04 -3.21
N LYS A 33 -14.48 6.43 -2.21
CA LYS A 33 -14.41 7.82 -1.76
C LYS A 33 -13.44 8.62 -2.63
N LYS A 34 -13.80 9.86 -2.99
CA LYS A 34 -12.96 10.78 -3.79
C LYS A 34 -11.51 10.92 -3.29
N PRO A 35 -11.23 11.05 -1.97
CA PRO A 35 -9.86 11.12 -1.48
C PRO A 35 -9.06 9.84 -1.72
N SER A 36 -9.72 8.68 -1.72
CA SER A 36 -9.09 7.40 -2.02
C SER A 36 -8.71 7.31 -3.49
N LEU A 37 -9.65 7.65 -4.38
CA LEU A 37 -9.40 7.69 -5.82
C LEU A 37 -8.26 8.67 -6.16
N HIS A 38 -8.27 9.87 -5.58
CA HIS A 38 -7.18 10.86 -5.74
C HIS A 38 -5.82 10.28 -5.35
N ARG A 39 -5.74 9.62 -4.18
CA ARG A 39 -4.50 8.99 -3.73
C ARG A 39 -4.03 7.87 -4.67
N TRP A 40 -4.95 7.06 -5.19
CA TRP A 40 -4.61 6.00 -6.15
C TRP A 40 -4.08 6.59 -7.45
N ILE A 41 -4.75 7.59 -8.02
CA ILE A 41 -4.29 8.28 -9.24
C ILE A 41 -2.89 8.87 -9.03
N LYS A 42 -2.67 9.59 -7.92
CA LYS A 42 -1.34 10.15 -7.60
C LYS A 42 -0.27 9.05 -7.51
N THR A 43 -0.57 7.97 -6.80
CA THR A 43 0.36 6.84 -6.65
C THR A 43 0.66 6.17 -7.98
N TYR A 44 -0.35 5.97 -8.82
CA TYR A 44 -0.22 5.38 -10.15
C TYR A 44 0.58 6.27 -11.09
N LYS A 45 0.37 7.60 -11.08
CA LYS A 45 1.18 8.54 -11.87
C LYS A 45 2.66 8.49 -11.49
N THR A 46 2.99 8.34 -10.20
CA THR A 46 4.38 8.29 -9.73
C THR A 46 5.06 6.93 -9.92
N ARG A 47 4.38 5.82 -9.61
CA ARG A 47 5.02 4.49 -9.52
C ARG A 47 4.48 3.46 -10.52
N LYS A 48 3.38 3.77 -11.22
CA LYS A 48 2.60 2.87 -12.09
C LYS A 48 2.11 1.57 -11.42
N ILE A 49 2.34 1.43 -10.11
CA ILE A 49 1.99 0.25 -9.30
C ILE A 49 1.16 0.72 -8.10
N LEU A 50 0.03 0.04 -7.87
CA LEU A 50 -0.89 0.30 -6.74
C LEU A 50 -0.79 -0.73 -5.62
N GLN A 51 0.15 -1.66 -5.75
CA GLN A 51 0.39 -2.72 -4.78
C GLN A 51 0.78 -2.15 -3.42
N ARG A 52 0.31 -2.83 -2.38
CA ARG A 52 0.68 -2.50 -1.01
C ARG A 52 2.17 -2.78 -0.81
N LYS A 53 2.90 -1.80 -0.27
CA LYS A 53 4.26 -2.04 0.22
C LYS A 53 4.20 -3.06 1.37
N PRO A 54 4.95 -4.17 1.31
CA PRO A 54 5.02 -5.10 2.42
C PRO A 54 5.53 -4.36 3.66
N ARG A 55 4.90 -4.62 4.81
CA ARG A 55 5.40 -4.12 6.08
C ARG A 55 6.53 -5.04 6.51
N THR A 56 7.72 -4.51 6.75
CA THR A 56 8.79 -5.26 7.39
C THR A 56 8.37 -5.60 8.82
N ALA A 57 8.49 -6.87 9.20
CA ALA A 57 8.25 -7.34 10.56
C ALA A 57 9.42 -6.93 11.45
N LEU A 58 9.56 -5.63 11.70
CA LEU A 58 10.57 -5.11 12.61
C LEU A 58 10.01 -5.10 14.03
N SER A 59 10.67 -5.84 14.93
CA SER A 59 10.38 -5.76 16.36
C SER A 59 10.78 -4.39 16.88
N TYR A 60 9.87 -3.74 17.61
CA TYR A 60 10.20 -2.48 18.28
C TYR A 60 11.00 -2.71 19.57
N LYS A 61 10.90 -3.93 20.15
CA LYS A 61 11.55 -4.30 21.42
C LYS A 61 12.91 -4.93 21.21
N VAL A 62 13.06 -5.78 20.19
CA VAL A 62 14.27 -6.56 19.94
C VAL A 62 15.14 -5.82 18.93
N LYS A 63 16.21 -5.20 19.44
CA LYS A 63 17.21 -4.48 18.65
C LYS A 63 18.36 -5.41 18.25
N LYS A 64 19.13 -4.99 17.24
CA LYS A 64 20.29 -5.74 16.72
C LYS A 64 21.30 -6.10 17.82
N ASP A 65 21.52 -5.20 18.78
CA ASP A 65 22.47 -5.43 19.88
C ASP A 65 22.02 -6.58 20.79
N GLN A 66 20.73 -6.65 21.12
CA GLN A 66 20.18 -7.74 21.93
C GLN A 66 20.30 -9.09 21.20
N VAL A 67 20.08 -9.09 19.88
CA VAL A 67 20.29 -10.29 19.05
C VAL A 67 21.76 -10.70 19.07
N LYS A 68 22.69 -9.74 18.94
CA LYS A 68 24.13 -10.00 18.98
C LYS A 68 24.55 -10.58 20.34
N THR A 69 24.08 -10.01 21.44
CA THR A 69 24.35 -10.53 22.79
C THR A 69 23.87 -11.96 22.94
N ALA A 70 22.64 -12.27 22.49
CA ALA A 70 22.11 -13.63 22.55
C ALA A 70 22.94 -14.63 21.71
N LEU A 71 23.35 -14.25 20.50
CA LEU A 71 24.20 -15.09 19.65
C LEU A 71 25.57 -15.37 20.29
N ASN A 72 26.18 -14.36 20.92
CA ASN A 72 27.46 -14.53 21.60
C ASN A 72 27.35 -15.53 22.77
N ILE A 73 26.26 -15.48 23.53
CA ILE A 73 26.02 -16.43 24.65
C ILE A 73 25.90 -17.86 24.11
N LEU A 74 25.19 -18.05 23.00
CA LEU A 74 24.99 -19.38 22.39
C LEU A 74 26.28 -19.96 21.81
N ASN A 75 27.15 -19.13 21.24
CA ASN A 75 28.40 -19.57 20.61
C ASN A 75 29.58 -19.72 21.60
N ALA A 76 29.40 -19.29 22.86
CA ALA A 76 30.41 -19.41 23.91
C ALA A 76 30.36 -20.77 24.64
N HIS A 77 29.36 -21.60 24.34
CA HIS A 77 29.20 -22.98 24.79
C HIS A 77 29.42 -23.95 23.63
#